data_AF-F8MJI1-F1
#
_entry.id   AF-F8MJI1-F1
#
_cell.length_a   1.000
_cell.length_b   1.000
_cell.length_c   1.000
_cell.angle_alpha   90.00
_cell.angle_beta   90.00
_cell.angle_gamma   90.00
#
_symmetry.space_group_name_H-M   'P 1'
#
loop_
_entity.id
_entity.type
_entity.pdbx_description
1 polymer ?
#
loop_
_entity_poly.entity_id
_entity_poly.type
_entity_poly.pdbx_seq_one_letter_code
_entity_poly.pdbx_strand_id
1 'polypeptide(L)'
;MSPPGGDATVGSDEKRQKGKATPDTIKMGCIAMVMKEGQLRRAEILSIKDTKSGRQFYCNFDNFNKRLDEWVPAARIDFEQDVEWPNPDKDKQKDAKTKKNNSTVSKKQPSKKNNQKKASKREQSVASDGQTPHPWTEFVDSQPGKNNRQRGKTEDGTDVNASLEVGGDKGVKRKADEIDMDEDEIPAAKKQRQPSFSREQEIEKLRTSGSMTQNPTEISRIRNISKVEFGRYVLFPWYFSPYPQIFDQEDCIYICEFCLSYYGELKSFVRHRQKCTLHHPPGNEIYRDDYVSFFEIDGRRQRTWCRNLCLLSKMFLDHKTLYYDVDPFLFYVMTTRDDRGCHIIGYFSKEKESTDGYNVACILTLPQYQRKGYGRLLIQFSYELSKIEGKLGSPEKPLSDLGLLSYRQYWSENIIDILLGYNERKEACTIENIAVALAMTTQDVEHTLQALKMQVYHKGEHKIVVPEKLIKQREKSKAKQKRLIDPERIQWKPPVFTALNRTWGW
;
A
#
# COMPACT_ATOMS: atom_id res chain seq x y z
N MET A 1 -34.48 7.22 -21.40
CA MET A 1 -33.92 8.53 -21.01
C MET A 1 -32.44 8.34 -20.76
N SER A 2 -31.61 8.85 -21.67
CA SER A 2 -30.13 8.78 -21.57
C SER A 2 -29.64 9.70 -20.44
N PRO A 3 -28.65 9.31 -19.63
CA PRO A 3 -28.03 10.24 -18.69
C PRO A 3 -27.14 11.25 -19.44
N PRO A 4 -26.99 12.47 -18.91
CA PRO A 4 -26.36 13.60 -19.58
C PRO A 4 -24.83 13.42 -19.66
N GLY A 5 -24.26 13.95 -20.74
CA GLY A 5 -22.85 13.80 -21.11
C GLY A 5 -21.88 14.41 -20.09
N GLY A 6 -21.17 13.52 -19.38
CA GLY A 6 -19.77 13.76 -19.03
C GLY A 6 -18.90 13.18 -20.14
N ASP A 7 -17.81 13.86 -20.48
CA ASP A 7 -16.83 13.33 -21.43
C ASP A 7 -16.37 11.93 -21.00
N ALA A 8 -16.34 11.00 -21.96
CA ALA A 8 -15.85 9.65 -21.71
C ALA A 8 -14.35 9.71 -21.41
N THR A 9 -13.95 9.33 -20.19
CA THR A 9 -12.55 9.30 -19.76
C THR A 9 -11.84 8.01 -20.17
N VAL A 10 -12.59 6.96 -20.52
CA VAL A 10 -12.06 5.69 -21.04
C VAL A 10 -12.25 5.61 -22.55
N GLY A 11 -11.20 5.20 -23.25
CA GLY A 11 -11.15 5.23 -24.70
C GLY A 11 -10.58 6.52 -25.28
N SER A 12 -10.32 6.49 -26.58
CA SER A 12 -9.87 7.64 -27.37
C SER A 12 -11.08 8.37 -27.95
N ASP A 13 -11.01 9.69 -28.11
CA ASP A 13 -12.08 10.52 -28.73
C ASP A 13 -12.42 10.16 -30.18
N GLU A 14 -11.64 9.27 -30.80
CA GLU A 14 -11.90 8.73 -32.13
C GLU A 14 -13.03 7.70 -32.13
N LYS A 15 -13.87 7.74 -33.18
CA LYS A 15 -14.95 6.76 -33.39
C LYS A 15 -14.40 5.34 -33.49
N ARG A 16 -14.68 4.51 -32.48
CA ARG A 16 -14.34 3.08 -32.44
C ARG A 16 -15.41 2.25 -33.15
N GLN A 17 -15.00 1.13 -33.77
CA GLN A 17 -15.92 0.20 -34.40
C GLN A 17 -16.70 -0.57 -33.32
N LYS A 18 -18.02 -0.61 -33.44
CA LYS A 18 -18.91 -1.38 -32.57
C LYS A 18 -19.20 -2.75 -33.20
N GLY A 19 -19.17 -3.80 -32.39
CA GLY A 19 -19.60 -5.13 -32.83
C GLY A 19 -19.77 -6.09 -31.67
N LYS A 20 -20.44 -7.22 -31.93
CA LYS A 20 -20.66 -8.26 -30.93
C LYS A 20 -19.33 -8.91 -30.54
N ALA A 21 -19.15 -9.15 -29.24
CA ALA A 21 -18.07 -9.94 -28.70
C ALA A 21 -18.60 -11.12 -27.90
N THR A 22 -17.87 -12.21 -27.91
CA THR A 22 -17.99 -13.31 -26.96
C THR A 22 -16.81 -13.29 -25.98
N PRO A 23 -16.87 -14.05 -24.86
CA PRO A 23 -15.75 -14.18 -23.92
C PRO A 23 -14.42 -14.61 -24.58
N ASP A 24 -14.50 -15.29 -25.72
CA ASP A 24 -13.34 -15.79 -26.45
C ASP A 24 -12.79 -14.78 -27.46
N THR A 25 -13.63 -13.92 -28.03
CA THR A 25 -13.22 -12.97 -29.07
C THR A 25 -12.78 -11.62 -28.52
N ILE A 26 -13.16 -11.27 -27.29
CA ILE A 26 -12.86 -9.97 -26.69
C ILE A 26 -11.35 -9.78 -26.50
N LYS A 27 -10.84 -8.59 -26.82
CA LYS A 27 -9.40 -8.28 -26.83
C LYS A 27 -9.06 -7.18 -25.83
N MET A 28 -7.78 -7.08 -25.48
CA MET A 28 -7.27 -5.94 -24.71
C MET A 28 -7.50 -4.64 -25.50
N GLY A 29 -7.87 -3.56 -24.82
CA GLY A 29 -8.24 -2.26 -25.40
C GLY A 29 -9.70 -2.15 -25.85
N CYS A 30 -10.50 -3.22 -25.75
CA CYS A 30 -11.94 -3.17 -25.97
C CYS A 30 -12.65 -2.40 -24.86
N ILE A 31 -13.71 -1.67 -25.20
CA ILE A 31 -14.61 -1.05 -24.23
C ILE A 31 -15.94 -1.79 -24.25
N ALA A 32 -16.36 -2.26 -23.08
CA ALA A 32 -17.58 -3.02 -22.90
C ALA A 32 -18.39 -2.46 -21.73
N MET A 33 -19.68 -2.82 -21.68
CA MET A 33 -20.51 -2.55 -20.51
C MET A 33 -20.26 -3.64 -19.47
N VAL A 34 -19.80 -3.22 -18.29
CA VAL A 34 -19.41 -4.12 -17.20
C VAL A 34 -20.21 -3.78 -15.96
N MET A 35 -20.79 -4.79 -15.33
CA MET A 35 -21.58 -4.63 -14.11
C MET A 35 -20.66 -4.28 -12.94
N LYS A 36 -20.87 -3.13 -12.30
CA LYS A 36 -20.18 -2.65 -11.08
C LYS A 36 -21.20 -2.09 -10.10
N GLU A 37 -21.16 -2.58 -8.86
CA GLU A 37 -22.09 -2.17 -7.78
C GLU A 37 -23.58 -2.30 -8.18
N GLY A 38 -23.91 -3.34 -8.97
CA GLY A 38 -25.28 -3.60 -9.43
C GLY A 38 -25.73 -2.74 -10.63
N GLN A 39 -24.85 -1.91 -11.21
CA GLN A 39 -25.14 -1.10 -12.39
C GLN A 39 -24.17 -1.41 -13.54
N LEU A 40 -24.67 -1.45 -14.78
CA LEU A 40 -23.82 -1.56 -15.96
C LEU A 40 -23.10 -0.23 -16.20
N ARG A 41 -21.77 -0.27 -16.27
CA ARG A 41 -20.92 0.89 -16.53
C ARG A 41 -19.95 0.61 -17.65
N ARG A 42 -19.65 1.64 -18.44
CA ARG A 42 -18.68 1.56 -19.53
C ARG A 42 -17.27 1.37 -18.95
N ALA A 43 -16.53 0.38 -19.43
CA ALA A 43 -15.19 0.07 -18.93
C ALA A 43 -14.25 -0.41 -20.05
N GLU A 44 -13.00 0.02 -20.00
CA GLU A 44 -11.94 -0.44 -20.89
C GLU A 44 -11.24 -1.68 -20.30
N ILE A 45 -11.11 -2.73 -21.13
CA ILE A 45 -10.42 -3.96 -20.76
C ILE A 45 -8.93 -3.76 -20.98
N LEU A 46 -8.18 -3.68 -19.88
CA LEU A 46 -6.74 -3.44 -19.91
C LEU A 46 -5.92 -4.73 -19.95
N SER A 47 -6.44 -5.83 -19.40
CA SER A 47 -5.78 -7.13 -19.39
C SER A 47 -6.78 -8.27 -19.32
N ILE A 48 -6.35 -9.44 -19.79
CA ILE A 48 -7.13 -10.67 -19.78
C ILE A 48 -6.23 -11.75 -19.16
N LYS A 49 -6.77 -12.48 -18.18
CA LYS A 49 -6.10 -13.63 -17.59
C LYS A 49 -7.04 -14.82 -17.52
N ASP A 50 -6.49 -16.01 -17.71
CA ASP A 50 -7.21 -17.26 -17.51
C ASP A 50 -6.93 -17.77 -16.08
N THR A 51 -8.01 -17.97 -15.31
CA THR A 51 -7.98 -18.48 -13.93
C THR A 51 -8.68 -19.83 -13.85
N LYS A 52 -8.59 -20.52 -12.70
CA LYS A 52 -9.31 -21.77 -12.47
C LYS A 52 -10.83 -21.65 -12.61
N SER A 53 -11.42 -20.50 -12.27
CA SER A 53 -12.86 -20.23 -12.46
C SER A 53 -13.25 -19.80 -13.88
N GLY A 54 -12.29 -19.69 -14.79
CA GLY A 54 -12.49 -19.22 -16.17
C GLY A 54 -11.77 -17.91 -16.47
N ARG A 55 -12.17 -17.22 -17.53
CA ARG A 55 -11.52 -16.01 -18.01
C ARG A 55 -11.93 -14.78 -17.18
N GLN A 56 -10.94 -14.04 -16.69
CA GLN A 56 -11.10 -12.78 -15.96
C GLN A 56 -10.53 -11.61 -16.76
N PHE A 57 -11.16 -10.45 -16.62
CA PHE A 57 -10.86 -9.23 -17.34
C PHE A 57 -10.53 -8.12 -16.33
N TYR A 58 -9.40 -7.45 -16.49
CA TYR A 58 -9.03 -6.30 -15.67
C TYR A 58 -9.61 -5.04 -16.32
N CYS A 59 -10.59 -4.43 -15.66
CA CYS A 59 -11.39 -3.36 -16.24
C CYS A 59 -11.12 -2.02 -15.55
N ASN A 60 -10.83 -0.98 -16.35
CA ASN A 60 -10.84 0.41 -15.91
C ASN A 60 -12.19 1.04 -16.25
N PHE A 61 -12.88 1.54 -15.23
CA PHE A 61 -14.25 2.05 -15.36
C PHE A 61 -14.26 3.54 -15.69
N ASP A 62 -15.17 3.94 -16.57
CA ASP A 62 -15.33 5.33 -16.98
C ASP A 62 -15.67 6.23 -15.79
N ASN A 63 -14.96 7.35 -15.65
CA ASN A 63 -15.08 8.31 -14.56
C ASN A 63 -14.74 7.74 -13.16
N PHE A 64 -14.00 6.63 -13.10
CA PHE A 64 -13.44 6.10 -11.85
C PHE A 64 -11.94 6.31 -11.76
N ASN A 65 -11.47 6.48 -10.52
CA ASN A 65 -10.05 6.44 -10.22
C ASN A 65 -9.47 5.04 -10.58
N LYS A 66 -8.31 4.98 -11.26
CA LYS A 66 -7.62 3.72 -11.62
C LYS A 66 -7.36 2.77 -10.44
N ARG A 67 -7.31 3.28 -9.21
CA ARG A 67 -7.24 2.47 -7.98
C ARG A 67 -8.49 1.61 -7.74
N LEU A 68 -9.60 1.94 -8.40
CA LEU A 68 -10.89 1.25 -8.34
C LEU A 68 -11.09 0.28 -9.52
N ASP A 69 -10.08 0.07 -10.36
CA ASP A 69 -10.10 -1.02 -11.33
C ASP A 69 -10.20 -2.35 -10.60
N GLU A 70 -10.73 -3.37 -11.25
CA GLU A 70 -10.89 -4.69 -10.65
C GLU A 70 -10.84 -5.78 -11.72
N TRP A 71 -10.50 -6.99 -11.29
CA TRP A 71 -10.68 -8.18 -12.08
C TRP A 71 -12.14 -8.63 -12.01
N VAL A 72 -12.79 -8.70 -13.17
CA VAL A 72 -14.18 -9.16 -13.29
C VAL A 72 -14.25 -10.48 -14.06
N PRO A 73 -15.06 -11.46 -13.62
CA PRO A 73 -15.36 -12.65 -14.42
C PRO A 73 -16.16 -12.29 -15.67
N ALA A 74 -16.11 -13.14 -16.69
CA ALA A 74 -16.89 -12.99 -17.93
C ALA A 74 -18.39 -12.74 -17.67
N ALA A 75 -18.97 -13.37 -16.65
CA ALA A 75 -20.39 -13.20 -16.30
C ALA A 75 -20.79 -11.77 -15.89
N ARG A 76 -19.84 -10.89 -15.54
CA ARG A 76 -20.11 -9.47 -15.22
C ARG A 76 -20.03 -8.57 -16.44
N ILE A 77 -19.60 -9.08 -17.60
CA ILE A 77 -19.54 -8.32 -18.85
C ILE A 77 -20.85 -8.58 -19.61
N ASP A 78 -21.51 -7.51 -20.02
CA ASP A 78 -22.67 -7.58 -20.89
C ASP A 78 -22.18 -7.80 -22.33
N PHE A 79 -22.37 -9.01 -22.84
CA PHE A 79 -22.09 -9.40 -24.22
C PHE A 79 -23.32 -9.27 -25.14
N GLU A 80 -24.49 -8.88 -24.61
CA GLU A 80 -25.67 -8.60 -25.43
C GLU A 80 -25.54 -7.25 -26.14
N GLN A 81 -24.84 -6.31 -25.51
CA GLN A 81 -24.50 -5.02 -26.10
C GLN A 81 -23.23 -5.09 -26.95
N ASP A 82 -23.20 -4.31 -28.04
CA ASP A 82 -22.01 -4.21 -28.88
C ASP A 82 -20.84 -3.59 -28.11
N VAL A 83 -19.68 -4.24 -28.19
CA VAL A 83 -18.42 -3.71 -27.63
C VAL A 83 -17.74 -2.80 -28.64
N GLU A 84 -16.99 -1.83 -28.14
CA GLU A 84 -16.14 -0.97 -28.97
C GLU A 84 -14.74 -1.58 -29.08
N TRP A 85 -14.33 -1.92 -30.29
CA TRP A 85 -13.03 -2.52 -30.57
C TRP A 85 -11.91 -1.47 -30.58
N PRO A 86 -10.68 -1.84 -30.17
CA PRO A 86 -9.54 -0.94 -30.25
C PRO A 86 -9.22 -0.59 -31.71
N ASN A 87 -8.89 0.68 -31.98
CA ASN A 87 -8.46 1.10 -33.31
C ASN A 87 -7.10 0.44 -33.66
N PRO A 88 -6.93 -0.11 -34.87
CA PRO A 88 -5.75 -0.90 -35.26
C PRO A 88 -4.42 -0.14 -35.34
N ASP A 89 -4.39 1.18 -35.06
CA ASP A 89 -3.22 2.04 -35.31
C ASP A 89 -2.29 2.27 -34.10
N LYS A 90 -2.62 1.78 -32.89
CA LYS A 90 -1.73 1.91 -31.71
C LYS A 90 -0.89 0.67 -31.39
N ASP A 91 -1.29 -0.53 -31.78
CA ASP A 91 -0.47 -1.74 -31.53
C ASP A 91 0.79 -1.78 -32.42
N LYS A 92 0.71 -1.28 -33.65
CA LYS A 92 1.87 -1.21 -34.54
C LYS A 92 2.94 -0.20 -34.09
N GLN A 93 2.60 0.79 -33.27
CA GLN A 93 3.58 1.79 -32.80
C GLN A 93 4.33 1.38 -31.52
N LYS A 94 3.76 0.51 -30.68
CA LYS A 94 4.47 -0.02 -29.50
C LYS A 94 5.48 -1.10 -29.87
N ASP A 95 5.17 -1.98 -30.82
CA ASP A 95 6.12 -3.02 -31.28
C ASP A 95 7.19 -2.49 -32.25
N ALA A 96 6.93 -1.40 -32.97
CA ALA A 96 7.89 -0.82 -33.92
C ALA A 96 8.99 0.03 -33.26
N LYS A 97 8.74 0.64 -32.09
CA LYS A 97 9.76 1.43 -31.37
C LYS A 97 10.82 0.56 -30.69
N THR A 98 10.53 -0.70 -30.40
CA THR A 98 11.48 -1.64 -29.80
C THR A 98 12.38 -2.34 -30.82
N LYS A 99 12.09 -2.21 -32.13
CA LYS A 99 12.88 -2.82 -33.22
C LYS A 99 13.66 -1.84 -34.11
N LYS A 100 13.53 -0.53 -33.91
CA LYS A 100 14.30 0.51 -34.65
C LYS A 100 15.34 1.17 -33.75
N ASN A 101 16.35 0.42 -33.32
CA ASN A 101 17.69 0.95 -33.01
C ASN A 101 18.70 -0.20 -32.96
N ASN A 102 18.99 -0.79 -34.12
CA ASN A 102 20.35 -1.21 -34.50
C ASN A 102 20.34 -1.80 -35.91
N SER A 103 20.57 -0.96 -36.91
CA SER A 103 21.09 -1.40 -38.20
C SER A 103 21.73 -0.24 -38.95
N THR A 104 23.03 -0.04 -38.75
CA THR A 104 23.88 0.69 -39.70
C THR A 104 24.94 -0.26 -40.25
N VAL A 105 24.60 -0.77 -41.43
CA VAL A 105 25.43 -1.01 -42.63
C VAL A 105 26.89 -1.48 -42.43
N SER A 106 27.07 -2.76 -42.76
CA SER A 106 28.33 -3.41 -43.12
C SER A 106 28.86 -3.00 -44.51
N LYS A 107 30.17 -2.71 -44.62
CA LYS A 107 30.96 -2.83 -45.86
C LYS A 107 32.09 -3.87 -45.65
N LYS A 108 32.13 -4.86 -46.56
CA LYS A 108 33.15 -5.93 -46.76
C LYS A 108 34.52 -5.30 -47.09
N GLN A 109 35.74 -5.85 -46.88
CA GLN A 109 36.38 -7.19 -46.97
C GLN A 109 37.90 -6.96 -46.63
N PRO A 110 38.89 -7.89 -46.74
CA PRO A 110 39.04 -9.30 -46.34
C PRO A 110 40.19 -9.51 -45.32
N SER A 111 40.15 -10.56 -44.49
CA SER A 111 41.21 -10.88 -43.50
C SER A 111 42.18 -11.98 -43.98
N LYS A 112 43.48 -11.66 -44.01
CA LYS A 112 44.61 -12.60 -44.09
C LYS A 112 45.06 -13.05 -42.69
N LYS A 113 45.57 -14.29 -42.60
CA LYS A 113 46.25 -14.92 -41.45
C LYS A 113 47.50 -14.14 -41.00
N ASN A 114 47.72 -14.02 -39.68
CA ASN A 114 48.95 -14.47 -39.00
C ASN A 114 48.94 -14.26 -37.46
N ASN A 115 49.06 -15.38 -36.74
CA ASN A 115 50.03 -15.70 -35.68
C ASN A 115 50.66 -14.58 -34.80
N GLN A 116 50.38 -14.55 -33.47
CA GLN A 116 51.29 -15.00 -32.38
C GLN A 116 50.96 -14.44 -30.96
N LYS A 117 50.71 -15.39 -30.03
CA LYS A 117 51.19 -15.55 -28.63
C LYS A 117 51.18 -14.38 -27.60
N LYS A 118 50.45 -14.57 -26.48
CA LYS A 118 50.92 -14.92 -25.10
C LYS A 118 49.75 -14.80 -24.09
N ALA A 119 49.28 -15.89 -23.47
CA ALA A 119 49.73 -16.49 -22.20
C ALA A 119 49.14 -15.83 -20.92
N SER A 120 48.13 -16.46 -20.32
CA SER A 120 47.95 -16.50 -18.86
C SER A 120 47.36 -17.85 -18.45
N LYS A 121 47.85 -18.35 -17.32
CA LYS A 121 47.69 -19.72 -16.78
C LYS A 121 46.30 -19.95 -16.18
N ARG A 122 45.89 -21.21 -16.25
CA ARG A 122 44.73 -21.87 -15.64
C ARG A 122 45.10 -22.42 -14.26
N GLU A 123 44.19 -22.36 -13.30
CA GLU A 123 43.87 -23.40 -12.27
C GLU A 123 42.72 -22.86 -11.39
N GLN A 124 41.50 -23.40 -11.56
CA GLN A 124 40.86 -24.49 -10.80
C GLN A 124 39.89 -23.94 -9.73
N SER A 125 38.60 -23.91 -10.08
CA SER A 125 37.50 -23.79 -9.12
C SER A 125 37.19 -25.19 -8.57
N VAL A 126 37.47 -25.37 -7.28
CA VAL A 126 37.03 -26.53 -6.49
C VAL A 126 35.52 -26.46 -6.33
N ALA A 127 34.85 -27.57 -6.66
CA ALA A 127 33.45 -27.81 -6.34
C ALA A 127 33.33 -28.03 -4.82
N SER A 128 32.43 -27.29 -4.17
CA SER A 128 31.93 -27.67 -2.85
C SER A 128 30.44 -27.96 -2.96
N ASP A 129 30.11 -29.24 -2.89
CA ASP A 129 28.78 -29.76 -2.66
C ASP A 129 28.22 -29.22 -1.33
N GLY A 130 26.99 -28.76 -1.40
CA GLY A 130 26.20 -28.28 -0.26
C GLY A 130 24.73 -28.31 -0.62
N GLN A 131 24.19 -29.51 -0.82
CA GLN A 131 22.77 -29.75 -1.02
C GLN A 131 21.97 -29.26 0.20
N THR A 132 21.16 -28.22 0.01
CA THR A 132 20.07 -27.86 0.94
C THR A 132 18.83 -28.70 0.62
N PRO A 133 18.27 -29.49 1.56
CA PRO A 133 17.09 -30.31 1.30
C PRO A 133 15.81 -29.48 1.23
N HIS A 134 15.13 -29.56 0.09
CA HIS A 134 13.73 -29.16 -0.09
C HIS A 134 12.82 -30.27 0.48
N PRO A 135 11.85 -29.99 1.37
CA PRO A 135 11.02 -31.05 1.92
C PRO A 135 9.63 -31.05 1.27
N TRP A 136 9.48 -31.55 0.04
CA TRP A 136 8.19 -32.05 -0.47
C TRP A 136 8.38 -33.07 -1.61
N THR A 137 8.36 -34.35 -1.23
CA THR A 137 8.05 -35.61 -1.96
C THR A 137 8.63 -36.73 -1.06
N GLU A 138 8.00 -37.84 -0.69
CA GLU A 138 7.04 -38.74 -1.33
C GLU A 138 6.20 -39.46 -0.25
N PHE A 139 4.98 -39.88 -0.56
CA PHE A 139 4.59 -41.29 -0.49
C PHE A 139 3.29 -41.54 -1.28
N VAL A 140 3.36 -42.56 -2.14
CA VAL A 140 2.33 -43.08 -3.03
C VAL A 140 1.65 -44.31 -2.37
N ASP A 141 0.36 -44.46 -2.71
CA ASP A 141 -0.52 -45.64 -2.69
C ASP A 141 -0.33 -46.78 -1.70
N SER A 142 -1.44 -47.12 -1.02
CA SER A 142 -1.83 -48.50 -0.72
C SER A 142 -3.35 -48.57 -0.44
N GLN A 143 -4.11 -49.19 -1.35
CA GLN A 143 -5.38 -49.88 -1.04
C GLN A 143 -5.06 -51.15 -0.20
N PRO A 144 -5.95 -51.64 0.70
CA PRO A 144 -7.10 -52.46 0.26
C PRO A 144 -8.36 -52.45 1.16
N GLY A 145 -9.46 -53.01 0.63
CA GLY A 145 -10.23 -54.02 1.37
C GLY A 145 -11.60 -53.64 1.93
N LYS A 146 -12.64 -54.29 1.38
CA LYS A 146 -14.02 -54.37 1.86
C LYS A 146 -14.13 -55.01 3.26
N ASN A 147 -15.00 -54.49 4.14
CA ASN A 147 -16.09 -55.30 4.72
C ASN A 147 -17.15 -54.50 5.51
N ASN A 148 -18.38 -54.91 5.21
CA ASN A 148 -19.72 -54.65 5.70
C ASN A 148 -19.95 -54.65 7.24
N ARG A 149 -20.76 -53.71 7.77
CA ARG A 149 -21.99 -53.98 8.57
C ARG A 149 -22.73 -52.70 9.03
N GLN A 150 -23.97 -52.55 8.55
CA GLN A 150 -25.25 -52.28 9.28
C GLN A 150 -25.18 -51.59 10.68
N ARG A 151 -26.02 -50.63 11.10
CA ARG A 151 -27.48 -50.40 10.90
C ARG A 151 -27.85 -49.10 11.66
N GLY A 152 -28.89 -48.35 11.25
CA GLY A 152 -29.60 -47.41 12.13
C GLY A 152 -30.30 -46.23 11.45
N LYS A 153 -31.60 -46.36 11.23
CA LYS A 153 -32.57 -45.33 10.78
C LYS A 153 -32.99 -44.40 11.93
N THR A 154 -33.30 -43.14 11.61
CA THR A 154 -34.49 -42.32 11.95
C THR A 154 -34.20 -40.89 11.44
N GLU A 155 -34.83 -40.37 10.37
CA GLU A 155 -36.13 -39.64 10.38
C GLU A 155 -36.25 -38.66 11.55
N ASP A 156 -36.08 -37.36 11.31
CA ASP A 156 -37.23 -36.45 11.28
C ASP A 156 -36.86 -35.10 10.64
N GLY A 157 -37.79 -34.57 9.85
CA GLY A 157 -37.73 -33.24 9.28
C GLY A 157 -38.77 -32.35 9.93
N THR A 158 -38.47 -31.07 10.09
CA THR A 158 -39.50 -30.04 10.27
C THR A 158 -39.04 -28.75 9.63
N ASP A 159 -39.76 -28.39 8.56
CA ASP A 159 -39.90 -27.05 8.01
C ASP A 159 -40.36 -26.06 9.08
N VAL A 160 -39.82 -24.84 9.05
CA VAL A 160 -40.52 -23.65 9.53
C VAL A 160 -40.26 -22.50 8.57
N ASN A 161 -41.25 -22.27 7.71
CA ASN A 161 -41.49 -21.03 7.00
C ASN A 161 -42.52 -20.24 7.81
N ALA A 162 -42.20 -19.00 8.19
CA ALA A 162 -43.16 -18.08 8.78
C ALA A 162 -42.89 -16.67 8.26
N SER A 163 -43.74 -16.26 7.32
CA SER A 163 -43.93 -14.91 6.84
C SER A 163 -44.55 -14.02 7.93
N LEU A 164 -44.20 -12.73 7.94
CA LEU A 164 -45.09 -11.68 8.46
C LEU A 164 -44.82 -10.35 7.76
N GLU A 165 -45.91 -9.74 7.32
CA GLU A 165 -46.00 -8.52 6.52
C GLU A 165 -46.15 -7.24 7.37
N VAL A 166 -45.52 -6.16 6.85
CA VAL A 166 -46.01 -4.78 6.65
C VAL A 166 -46.46 -3.88 7.82
N GLY A 167 -45.85 -2.68 7.83
CA GLY A 167 -46.32 -1.39 8.37
C GLY A 167 -45.15 -0.61 8.99
N GLY A 168 -44.79 0.64 8.71
CA GLY A 168 -45.38 1.73 7.95
C GLY A 168 -44.81 3.04 8.53
N ASP A 169 -44.13 3.81 7.69
CA ASP A 169 -43.97 5.28 7.70
C ASP A 169 -42.79 6.02 8.41
N LYS A 170 -42.39 7.08 7.71
CA LYS A 170 -41.61 8.31 8.01
C LYS A 170 -40.10 8.30 7.86
N GLY A 171 -39.70 8.70 6.65
CA GLY A 171 -38.35 9.10 6.29
C GLY A 171 -37.95 10.50 6.77
N VAL A 172 -36.66 10.68 6.97
CA VAL A 172 -35.98 11.98 7.00
C VAL A 172 -34.70 11.84 6.19
N LYS A 173 -34.70 12.43 4.98
CA LYS A 173 -33.50 12.66 4.17
C LYS A 173 -32.74 13.85 4.75
N ARG A 174 -31.47 13.70 5.10
CA ARG A 174 -30.56 14.84 5.33
C ARG A 174 -29.70 15.03 4.08
N LYS A 175 -29.93 16.17 3.43
CA LYS A 175 -29.15 16.74 2.32
C LYS A 175 -27.70 16.96 2.75
N ALA A 176 -26.78 16.71 1.82
CA ALA A 176 -25.44 17.26 1.84
C ALA A 176 -25.54 18.70 1.33
N ASP A 177 -25.08 19.66 2.12
CA ASP A 177 -25.04 21.07 1.73
C ASP A 177 -23.81 21.32 0.86
N GLU A 178 -24.09 21.75 -0.36
CA GLU A 178 -23.16 22.38 -1.30
C GLU A 178 -22.73 23.74 -0.74
N ILE A 179 -21.44 24.06 -0.83
CA ILE A 179 -20.90 25.38 -0.44
C ILE A 179 -20.86 26.23 -1.70
N ASP A 180 -21.76 27.20 -1.76
CA ASP A 180 -21.79 28.28 -2.75
C ASP A 180 -20.56 29.19 -2.60
N MET A 181 -20.00 29.60 -3.74
CA MET A 181 -18.94 30.60 -3.84
C MET A 181 -19.55 31.90 -4.34
N ASP A 182 -19.82 32.84 -3.44
CA ASP A 182 -20.16 34.20 -3.83
C ASP A 182 -18.89 35.05 -4.00
N GLU A 183 -18.73 35.57 -5.23
CA GLU A 183 -17.87 36.69 -5.58
C GLU A 183 -18.52 37.99 -5.13
N ASP A 184 -17.78 38.86 -4.45
CA ASP A 184 -18.04 40.30 -4.46
C ASP A 184 -16.71 41.08 -4.42
N GLU A 185 -16.56 41.98 -5.40
CA GLU A 185 -15.49 42.97 -5.61
C GLU A 185 -15.49 44.05 -4.50
N ILE A 186 -14.42 44.82 -4.19
CA ILE A 186 -13.82 46.03 -4.85
C ILE A 186 -12.81 46.63 -3.79
N PRO A 187 -11.85 47.60 -4.02
CA PRO A 187 -11.03 48.03 -5.15
C PRO A 187 -9.49 47.98 -4.90
N ALA A 188 -8.75 48.29 -5.96
CA ALA A 188 -7.29 48.36 -6.09
C ALA A 188 -6.54 49.32 -5.13
N ALA A 189 -5.44 48.79 -4.55
CA ALA A 189 -4.26 49.58 -4.19
C ALA A 189 -2.98 48.75 -4.48
N LYS A 190 -2.13 49.29 -5.36
CA LYS A 190 -0.89 48.67 -5.85
C LYS A 190 0.11 48.41 -4.70
N LYS A 191 0.49 47.15 -4.48
CA LYS A 191 1.81 46.74 -3.94
C LYS A 191 2.12 45.30 -4.35
N GLN A 192 3.38 45.08 -4.74
CA GLN A 192 3.92 43.91 -5.43
C GLN A 192 3.53 42.58 -4.75
N ARG A 193 2.85 41.70 -5.50
CA ARG A 193 2.54 40.32 -5.09
C ARG A 193 3.83 39.49 -5.13
N GLN A 194 4.26 38.98 -3.98
CA GLN A 194 5.08 37.77 -3.93
C GLN A 194 4.26 36.59 -4.48
N PRO A 195 4.87 35.63 -5.19
CA PRO A 195 4.13 34.53 -5.79
C PRO A 195 3.46 33.69 -4.69
N SER A 196 2.16 33.47 -4.83
CA SER A 196 1.39 32.57 -4.00
C SER A 196 1.97 31.15 -4.12
N PHE A 197 2.48 30.62 -3.00
CA PHE A 197 2.90 29.24 -2.87
C PHE A 197 1.72 28.29 -3.21
N SER A 198 1.83 27.57 -4.33
CA SER A 198 0.84 26.57 -4.75
C SER A 198 1.07 25.26 -3.99
N ARG A 199 -0.02 24.69 -3.46
CA ARG A 199 -0.04 23.44 -2.69
C ARG A 199 0.47 22.25 -3.51
N GLU A 200 0.31 22.33 -4.82
CA GLU A 200 0.69 21.31 -5.80
C GLU A 200 2.22 21.26 -6.00
N GLN A 201 2.88 22.42 -6.11
CA GLN A 201 4.34 22.50 -6.28
C GLN A 201 5.09 22.01 -5.03
N GLU A 202 4.49 22.14 -3.85
CA GLU A 202 5.05 21.61 -2.60
C GLU A 202 4.94 20.08 -2.52
N ILE A 203 3.82 19.51 -2.99
CA ILE A 203 3.64 18.05 -3.12
C ILE A 203 4.69 17.47 -4.06
N GLU A 204 5.00 18.17 -5.15
CA GLU A 204 6.00 17.74 -6.13
C GLU A 204 7.44 17.83 -5.59
N LYS A 205 7.78 18.91 -4.87
CA LYS A 205 9.10 19.05 -4.21
C LYS A 205 9.36 17.94 -3.17
N LEU A 206 8.35 17.58 -2.38
CA LEU A 206 8.46 16.49 -1.39
C LEU A 206 8.46 15.08 -2.03
N ARG A 207 7.93 14.95 -3.26
CA ARG A 207 8.01 13.71 -4.06
C ARG A 207 9.37 13.54 -4.75
N THR A 208 10.12 14.61 -4.98
CA THR A 208 11.29 14.58 -5.88
C THR A 208 12.64 14.50 -5.13
N SER A 209 12.68 14.73 -3.81
CA SER A 209 13.96 14.88 -3.07
C SER A 209 14.54 13.58 -2.48
N GLY A 210 14.24 12.39 -3.03
CA GLY A 210 14.71 11.11 -2.49
C GLY A 210 15.22 10.17 -3.58
N SER A 211 16.40 9.59 -3.37
CA SER A 211 17.05 8.62 -4.25
C SER A 211 16.46 7.22 -4.09
N MET A 212 15.24 7.03 -4.57
CA MET A 212 14.73 5.71 -4.90
C MET A 212 14.51 5.70 -6.41
N THR A 213 15.29 4.88 -7.11
CA THR A 213 15.21 4.67 -8.55
C THR A 213 13.82 4.16 -8.90
N GLN A 214 12.91 5.09 -9.18
CA GLN A 214 11.58 4.79 -9.68
C GLN A 214 11.75 4.09 -11.03
N ASN A 215 11.67 2.77 -11.04
CA ASN A 215 11.64 2.04 -12.30
C ASN A 215 10.22 2.21 -12.87
N PRO A 216 10.01 2.97 -13.96
CA PRO A 216 8.66 3.27 -14.47
C PRO A 216 7.90 2.01 -14.90
N THR A 217 8.64 0.92 -15.12
CA THR A 217 8.12 -0.41 -15.46
C THR A 217 7.40 -1.09 -14.30
N GLU A 218 7.68 -0.75 -13.04
CA GLU A 218 6.96 -1.30 -11.88
C GLU A 218 5.60 -0.60 -11.65
N ILE A 219 5.53 0.70 -11.95
CA ILE A 219 4.33 1.55 -11.79
C ILE A 219 3.19 1.13 -12.76
N SER A 220 3.53 0.51 -13.88
CA SER A 220 2.56 0.06 -14.90
C SER A 220 2.18 -1.42 -14.79
N ARG A 221 2.63 -2.16 -13.76
CA ARG A 221 2.25 -3.57 -13.63
C ARG A 221 0.79 -3.69 -13.23
N ILE A 222 0.03 -4.31 -14.11
CA ILE A 222 -1.37 -4.67 -13.89
C ILE A 222 -1.43 -5.59 -12.66
N ARG A 223 -2.45 -5.40 -11.81
CA ARG A 223 -2.62 -6.18 -10.58
C ARG A 223 -2.69 -7.65 -10.94
N ASN A 224 -1.91 -8.50 -10.29
CA ASN A 224 -1.95 -9.94 -10.55
C ASN A 224 -3.05 -10.65 -9.75
N ILE A 225 -3.20 -10.27 -8.47
CA ILE A 225 -4.10 -10.94 -7.52
C ILE A 225 -5.47 -10.25 -7.51
N SER A 226 -6.54 -11.04 -7.66
CA SER A 226 -7.93 -10.53 -7.71
C SER A 226 -8.47 -10.21 -6.31
N LYS A 227 -8.41 -11.16 -5.38
CA LYS A 227 -8.86 -11.00 -3.99
C LYS A 227 -8.03 -11.85 -3.04
N VAL A 228 -7.98 -11.42 -1.78
CA VAL A 228 -7.26 -12.08 -0.70
C VAL A 228 -8.19 -12.25 0.49
N GLU A 229 -8.29 -13.47 1.02
CA GLU A 229 -8.96 -13.73 2.28
C GLU A 229 -7.95 -13.60 3.43
N PHE A 230 -8.19 -12.63 4.32
CA PHE A 230 -7.33 -12.32 5.45
C PHE A 230 -8.15 -12.27 6.74
N GLY A 231 -8.10 -13.36 7.51
CA GLY A 231 -8.94 -13.56 8.68
C GLY A 231 -10.42 -13.55 8.29
N ARG A 232 -11.22 -12.67 8.90
CA ARG A 232 -12.65 -12.50 8.58
C ARG A 232 -12.92 -11.57 7.39
N TYR A 233 -11.89 -10.99 6.79
CA TYR A 233 -12.02 -9.95 5.78
C TYR A 233 -11.60 -10.44 4.41
N VAL A 234 -12.31 -10.00 3.38
CA VAL A 234 -11.89 -10.14 1.99
C VAL A 234 -11.29 -8.80 1.54
N LEU A 235 -10.02 -8.82 1.16
CA LEU A 235 -9.26 -7.66 0.75
C LEU A 235 -9.07 -7.66 -0.76
N PHE A 236 -9.15 -6.47 -1.36
CA PHE A 236 -8.91 -6.25 -2.78
C PHE A 236 -7.57 -5.50 -2.96
N PRO A 237 -6.54 -6.15 -3.53
CA PRO A 237 -5.25 -5.51 -3.79
C PRO A 237 -5.39 -4.26 -4.67
N TRP A 238 -4.56 -3.25 -4.38
CA TRP A 238 -4.50 -1.99 -5.13
C TRP A 238 -3.39 -2.00 -6.17
N TYR A 239 -2.29 -2.68 -5.87
CA TYR A 239 -1.09 -2.74 -6.70
C TYR A 239 -0.65 -4.18 -6.92
N PHE A 240 0.19 -4.38 -7.93
CA PHE A 240 0.89 -5.63 -8.15
C PHE A 240 1.76 -6.00 -6.93
N SER A 241 1.72 -7.26 -6.52
CA SER A 241 2.61 -7.83 -5.52
C SER A 241 3.27 -9.12 -6.04
N PRO A 242 4.60 -9.27 -5.91
CA PRO A 242 5.37 -10.37 -6.50
C PRO A 242 5.25 -11.67 -5.68
N TYR A 243 4.02 -12.13 -5.47
CA TYR A 243 3.78 -13.51 -5.03
C TYR A 243 4.26 -14.50 -6.11
N PRO A 244 4.58 -15.75 -5.74
CA PRO A 244 4.96 -16.76 -6.72
C PRO A 244 3.92 -16.88 -7.84
N GLN A 245 4.36 -17.03 -9.09
CA GLN A 245 3.50 -16.97 -10.28
C GLN A 245 2.37 -18.00 -10.29
N ILE A 246 2.52 -19.10 -9.56
CA ILE A 246 1.48 -20.13 -9.36
C ILE A 246 0.18 -19.51 -8.80
N PHE A 247 0.28 -18.44 -8.01
CA PHE A 247 -0.87 -17.76 -7.42
C PHE A 247 -1.56 -16.76 -8.37
N ASP A 248 -0.98 -16.43 -9.53
CA ASP A 248 -1.58 -15.48 -10.47
C ASP A 248 -2.86 -16.05 -11.13
N GLN A 249 -2.95 -17.38 -11.23
CA GLN A 249 -4.08 -18.13 -11.78
C GLN A 249 -5.20 -18.41 -10.75
N GLU A 250 -4.94 -18.12 -9.47
CA GLU A 250 -5.91 -18.35 -8.40
C GLU A 250 -6.91 -17.19 -8.30
N ASP A 251 -8.17 -17.55 -8.09
CA ASP A 251 -9.24 -16.56 -7.89
C ASP A 251 -9.16 -15.88 -6.53
N CYS A 252 -8.57 -16.56 -5.55
CA CYS A 252 -8.44 -16.11 -4.18
C CYS A 252 -7.15 -16.63 -3.58
N ILE A 253 -6.41 -15.78 -2.86
CA ILE A 253 -5.31 -16.22 -2.01
C ILE A 253 -5.77 -16.16 -0.56
N TYR A 254 -5.55 -17.24 0.18
CA TYR A 254 -5.82 -17.32 1.61
C TYR A 254 -4.56 -17.01 2.39
N ILE A 255 -4.60 -16.01 3.26
CA ILE A 255 -3.46 -15.61 4.09
C ILE A 255 -3.82 -15.79 5.57
N CYS A 256 -2.96 -16.51 6.28
CA CYS A 256 -3.08 -16.68 7.73
C CYS A 256 -2.84 -15.34 8.44
N GLU A 257 -3.78 -14.91 9.26
CA GLU A 257 -3.70 -13.61 9.95
C GLU A 257 -2.58 -13.49 10.98
N PHE A 258 -2.05 -14.62 11.46
CA PHE A 258 -0.98 -14.66 12.47
C PHE A 258 0.40 -14.86 11.86
N CYS A 259 0.61 -15.94 11.09
CA CYS A 259 1.93 -16.26 10.53
C CYS A 259 2.16 -15.69 9.12
N LEU A 260 1.15 -15.08 8.51
CA LEU A 260 1.17 -14.47 7.17
C LEU A 260 1.47 -15.45 6.03
N SER A 261 1.49 -16.76 6.28
CA SER A 261 1.62 -17.77 5.24
C SER A 261 0.42 -17.73 4.29
N TYR A 262 0.70 -17.87 2.99
CA TYR A 262 -0.27 -17.75 1.91
C TYR A 262 -0.51 -19.09 1.21
N TYR A 263 -1.75 -19.33 0.77
CA TYR A 263 -2.23 -20.58 0.19
C TYR A 263 -3.20 -20.29 -0.97
N GLY A 264 -3.17 -21.10 -2.03
CA GLY A 264 -4.08 -20.95 -3.17
C GLY A 264 -5.36 -21.78 -2.98
N GLU A 265 -5.27 -22.89 -2.25
CA GLU A 265 -6.39 -23.78 -1.99
C GLU A 265 -6.90 -23.69 -0.55
N LEU A 266 -8.22 -23.64 -0.40
CA LEU A 266 -8.90 -23.62 0.90
C LEU A 266 -8.55 -24.84 1.77
N LYS A 267 -8.48 -26.04 1.18
CA LYS A 267 -8.15 -27.27 1.94
C LYS A 267 -6.77 -27.19 2.61
N SER A 268 -5.78 -26.67 1.88
CA SER A 268 -4.42 -26.48 2.38
C SER A 268 -4.36 -25.40 3.46
N PHE A 269 -5.11 -24.31 3.30
CA PHE A 269 -5.25 -23.27 4.31
C PHE A 269 -5.90 -23.78 5.61
N VAL A 270 -7.01 -24.52 5.52
CA VAL A 270 -7.69 -25.09 6.70
C VAL A 270 -6.77 -26.04 7.46
N ARG A 271 -6.03 -26.91 6.75
CA ARG A 271 -5.03 -27.79 7.35
C ARG A 271 -3.93 -26.99 8.05
N HIS A 272 -3.47 -25.89 7.46
CA HIS A 272 -2.51 -25.01 8.10
C HIS A 272 -3.08 -24.38 9.38
N ARG A 273 -4.31 -23.85 9.35
CA ARG A 273 -4.94 -23.22 10.52
C ARG A 273 -5.10 -24.19 11.70
N GLN A 274 -5.30 -25.49 11.44
CA GLN A 274 -5.34 -26.52 12.48
C GLN A 274 -3.96 -26.79 13.13
N LYS A 275 -2.86 -26.52 12.41
CA LYS A 275 -1.48 -26.77 12.87
C LYS A 275 -0.77 -25.52 13.36
N CYS A 276 -1.25 -24.34 12.98
CA CYS A 276 -0.61 -23.07 13.28
C CYS A 276 -0.77 -22.76 14.77
N THR A 277 0.35 -22.71 15.49
CA THR A 277 0.41 -22.39 16.92
C THR A 277 0.59 -20.90 17.19
N LEU A 278 0.72 -20.09 16.15
CA LEU A 278 1.01 -18.67 16.28
C LEU A 278 -0.29 -17.88 16.48
N HIS A 279 -0.35 -17.10 17.56
CA HIS A 279 -1.49 -16.25 17.92
C HIS A 279 -1.13 -14.76 18.02
N HIS A 280 0.12 -14.40 17.76
CA HIS A 280 0.60 -13.03 17.74
C HIS A 280 1.82 -12.91 16.80
N PRO A 281 2.22 -11.70 16.39
CA PRO A 281 3.43 -11.52 15.59
C PRO A 281 4.68 -12.09 16.33
N PRO A 282 5.61 -12.77 15.63
CA PRO A 282 6.72 -13.48 16.24
C PRO A 282 7.87 -12.54 16.65
N GLY A 283 7.62 -11.69 17.62
CA GLY A 283 8.56 -10.68 18.12
C GLY A 283 8.37 -10.36 19.60
N ASN A 284 9.13 -9.40 20.08
CA ASN A 284 9.01 -8.93 21.46
C ASN A 284 7.85 -7.94 21.55
N GLU A 285 6.93 -8.12 22.50
CA GLU A 285 5.91 -7.12 22.82
C GLU A 285 6.59 -5.97 23.58
N ILE A 286 6.75 -4.81 22.93
CA ILE A 286 7.49 -3.65 23.48
C ILE A 286 6.55 -2.53 23.95
N TYR A 287 5.27 -2.65 23.66
CA TYR A 287 4.23 -1.73 24.14
C TYR A 287 2.91 -2.46 24.24
N ARG A 288 2.19 -2.16 25.32
CA ARG A 288 0.86 -2.69 25.57
C ARG A 288 0.01 -1.67 26.30
N ASP A 289 -1.06 -1.22 25.66
CA ASP A 289 -2.14 -0.51 26.34
C ASP A 289 -3.43 -1.34 26.37
N ASP A 290 -4.57 -0.77 26.73
CA ASP A 290 -5.85 -1.49 26.82
C ASP A 290 -6.45 -1.85 25.45
N TYR A 291 -5.95 -1.24 24.37
CA TYR A 291 -6.49 -1.36 23.02
C TYR A 291 -5.55 -2.03 22.00
N VAL A 292 -4.28 -1.63 21.96
CA VAL A 292 -3.28 -2.08 21.00
C VAL A 292 -1.99 -2.56 21.68
N SER A 293 -1.29 -3.44 20.98
CA SER A 293 0.07 -3.87 21.30
C SER A 293 1.00 -3.61 20.12
N PHE A 294 2.25 -3.28 20.40
CA PHE A 294 3.32 -3.25 19.38
C PHE A 294 4.32 -4.36 19.61
N PHE A 295 4.62 -5.07 18.52
CA PHE A 295 5.65 -6.10 18.48
C PHE A 295 6.84 -5.61 17.67
N GLU A 296 8.04 -5.72 18.24
CA GLU A 296 9.31 -5.52 17.53
C GLU A 296 9.78 -6.86 16.95
N ILE A 297 10.00 -6.87 15.63
CA ILE A 297 10.43 -8.05 14.90
C ILE A 297 11.68 -7.72 14.10
N ASP A 298 12.75 -8.47 14.32
CA ASP A 298 13.97 -8.39 13.52
C ASP A 298 13.80 -9.23 12.24
N GLY A 299 13.92 -8.58 11.07
CA GLY A 299 13.82 -9.26 9.77
C GLY A 299 14.85 -10.36 9.56
N ARG A 300 16.07 -10.24 10.12
CA ARG A 300 17.12 -11.28 10.07
C ARG A 300 16.72 -12.51 10.89
N ARG A 301 16.03 -12.32 12.02
CA ARG A 301 15.56 -13.42 12.90
C ARG A 301 14.29 -14.08 12.36
N GLN A 302 13.42 -13.31 11.72
CA GLN A 302 12.08 -13.76 11.27
C GLN A 302 11.88 -13.59 9.76
N ARG A 303 12.84 -14.06 8.95
CA ARG A 303 12.86 -13.85 7.49
C ARG A 303 11.55 -14.21 6.80
N THR A 304 11.03 -15.41 7.05
CA THR A 304 9.81 -15.91 6.41
C THR A 304 8.62 -15.02 6.74
N TRP A 305 8.43 -14.69 8.02
CA TRP A 305 7.31 -13.87 8.46
C TRP A 305 7.41 -12.44 7.90
N CYS A 306 8.59 -11.83 7.94
CA CYS A 306 8.81 -10.48 7.41
C CYS A 306 8.69 -10.42 5.88
N ARG A 307 9.15 -11.44 5.14
CA ARG A 307 8.93 -11.54 3.68
C ARG A 307 7.44 -11.63 3.36
N ASN A 308 6.69 -12.45 4.10
CA ASN A 308 5.25 -12.55 3.94
C ASN A 308 4.54 -11.22 4.23
N LEU A 309 4.97 -10.49 5.27
CA LEU A 309 4.47 -9.14 5.56
C LEU A 309 4.79 -8.16 4.42
N CYS A 310 6.00 -8.21 3.86
CA CYS A 310 6.39 -7.36 2.73
C CYS A 310 5.54 -7.63 1.48
N LEU A 311 5.26 -8.91 1.17
CA LEU A 311 4.39 -9.29 0.06
C LEU A 311 2.95 -8.80 0.28
N LEU A 312 2.43 -8.96 1.50
CA LEU A 312 1.11 -8.42 1.89
C LEU A 312 1.08 -6.90 1.74
N SER A 313 2.13 -6.23 2.20
CA SER A 313 2.24 -4.77 2.14
C SER A 313 2.32 -4.25 0.72
N LYS A 314 3.03 -4.95 -0.17
CA LYS A 314 3.20 -4.54 -1.58
C LYS A 314 1.88 -4.53 -2.35
N MET A 315 0.87 -5.28 -1.91
CA MET A 315 -0.48 -5.21 -2.49
C MET A 315 -1.16 -3.85 -2.28
N PHE A 316 -0.73 -3.07 -1.28
CA PHE A 316 -1.34 -1.79 -0.91
C PHE A 316 -0.37 -0.61 -0.96
N LEU A 317 0.90 -0.87 -1.28
CA LEU A 317 1.93 0.14 -1.50
C LEU A 317 2.43 0.10 -2.95
N ASP A 318 2.45 1.28 -3.58
CA ASP A 318 2.94 1.44 -4.94
C ASP A 318 4.46 1.25 -4.98
N HIS A 319 5.18 2.07 -4.20
CA HIS A 319 6.63 2.15 -4.19
C HIS A 319 7.25 1.37 -3.02
N LYS A 320 7.30 0.04 -3.15
CA LYS A 320 8.08 -0.83 -2.26
C LYS A 320 9.02 -1.70 -3.09
N THR A 321 10.31 -1.41 -3.02
CA THR A 321 11.36 -2.04 -3.84
C THR A 321 11.96 -3.26 -3.15
N LEU A 322 12.10 -3.23 -1.82
CA LEU A 322 12.68 -4.33 -1.04
C LEU A 322 11.58 -5.16 -0.37
N TYR A 323 11.42 -6.41 -0.82
CA TYR A 323 10.46 -7.37 -0.28
C TYR A 323 11.05 -8.76 0.01
N TYR A 324 12.19 -9.14 -0.58
CA TYR A 324 12.90 -10.39 -0.25
C TYR A 324 14.05 -10.20 0.72
N ASP A 325 14.75 -9.08 0.60
CA ASP A 325 15.79 -8.71 1.55
C ASP A 325 15.17 -7.94 2.72
N VAL A 326 15.02 -8.64 3.84
CA VAL A 326 14.40 -8.13 5.06
C VAL A 326 15.40 -8.01 6.21
N ASP A 327 16.61 -8.52 6.02
CA ASP A 327 17.65 -8.59 7.05
C ASP A 327 18.07 -7.20 7.58
N PRO A 328 18.12 -6.13 6.76
CA PRO A 328 18.45 -4.77 7.22
C PRO A 328 17.36 -4.08 8.03
N PHE A 329 16.16 -4.66 8.15
CA PHE A 329 14.99 -3.98 8.69
C PHE A 329 14.54 -4.53 10.05
N LEU A 330 14.07 -3.61 10.89
CA LEU A 330 13.16 -3.89 11.99
C LEU A 330 11.73 -3.61 11.56
N PHE A 331 10.79 -4.41 12.05
CA PHE A 331 9.36 -4.26 11.80
C PHE A 331 8.65 -4.03 13.13
N TYR A 332 7.89 -2.94 13.19
CA TYR A 332 7.07 -2.58 14.35
C TYR A 332 5.61 -2.78 13.99
N VAL A 333 5.03 -3.85 14.53
CA VAL A 333 3.72 -4.36 14.12
C VAL A 333 2.70 -4.03 15.19
N MET A 334 1.70 -3.24 14.82
CA MET A 334 0.60 -2.87 15.70
C MET A 334 -0.55 -3.87 15.55
N THR A 335 -1.08 -4.32 16.69
CA THR A 335 -2.13 -5.33 16.75
C THR A 335 -3.27 -4.90 17.67
N THR A 336 -4.50 -5.36 17.39
CA THR A 336 -5.61 -5.38 18.35
C THR A 336 -5.69 -6.76 18.96
N ARG A 337 -6.13 -6.85 20.21
CA ARG A 337 -6.25 -8.12 20.92
C ARG A 337 -7.72 -8.55 21.01
N ASP A 338 -7.97 -9.84 20.79
CA ASP A 338 -9.22 -10.52 21.11
C ASP A 338 -8.92 -11.83 21.87
N ASP A 339 -9.96 -12.61 22.19
CA ASP A 339 -9.82 -13.89 22.91
C ASP A 339 -9.06 -14.96 22.10
N ARG A 340 -8.86 -14.76 20.79
CA ARG A 340 -8.18 -15.68 19.87
C ARG A 340 -6.73 -15.28 19.60
N GLY A 341 -6.34 -14.05 19.91
CA GLY A 341 -4.96 -13.58 19.86
C GLY A 341 -4.81 -12.11 19.46
N CYS A 342 -3.67 -11.79 18.87
CA CYS A 342 -3.30 -10.46 18.41
C CYS A 342 -3.46 -10.37 16.88
N HIS A 343 -4.44 -9.58 16.44
CA HIS A 343 -4.73 -9.33 15.03
C HIS A 343 -3.99 -8.12 14.51
N ILE A 344 -3.27 -8.30 13.40
CA ILE A 344 -2.48 -7.22 12.78
C ILE A 344 -3.40 -6.14 12.23
N ILE A 345 -3.11 -4.89 12.59
CA ILE A 345 -3.79 -3.69 12.10
C ILE A 345 -2.96 -3.02 11.01
N GLY A 346 -1.66 -2.94 11.24
CA GLY A 346 -0.72 -2.20 10.44
C GLY A 346 0.68 -2.31 11.01
N TYR A 347 1.65 -1.79 10.29
CA TYR A 347 3.04 -1.80 10.72
C TYR A 347 3.80 -0.62 10.13
N PHE A 348 4.98 -0.36 10.67
CA PHE A 348 6.02 0.35 9.95
C PHE A 348 7.35 -0.43 10.02
N SER A 349 8.17 -0.29 8.99
CA SER A 349 9.54 -0.80 8.99
C SER A 349 10.53 0.33 9.21
N LYS A 350 11.65 0.03 9.85
CA LYS A 350 12.76 0.95 10.11
C LYS A 350 14.07 0.24 9.76
N GLU A 351 14.95 0.91 9.04
CA GLU A 351 16.31 0.40 8.81
C GLU A 351 17.07 0.34 10.14
N LYS A 352 17.84 -0.71 10.34
CA LYS A 352 18.72 -0.83 11.52
C LYS A 352 19.77 0.27 11.55
N GLU A 353 20.29 0.61 10.37
CA GLU A 353 21.23 1.70 10.13
C GLU A 353 20.74 2.48 8.91
N SER A 354 20.29 3.71 9.12
CA SER A 354 19.85 4.61 8.05
C SER A 354 20.87 5.74 7.91
N THR A 355 21.45 5.91 6.72
CA THR A 355 22.43 6.99 6.43
C THR A 355 21.79 8.36 6.53
N ASP A 356 20.54 8.47 6.09
CA ASP A 356 19.78 9.72 6.07
C ASP A 356 19.03 9.98 7.38
N GLY A 357 19.12 9.05 8.35
CA GLY A 357 18.45 9.17 9.64
C GLY A 357 16.93 8.99 9.55
N TYR A 358 16.42 8.20 8.59
CA TYR A 358 14.99 7.92 8.51
C TYR A 358 14.53 7.06 9.67
N ASN A 359 13.45 7.48 10.34
CA ASN A 359 12.84 6.70 11.42
C ASN A 359 11.75 5.74 10.93
N VAL A 360 11.31 5.91 9.68
CA VAL A 360 10.33 5.05 9.00
C VAL A 360 10.75 4.88 7.54
N ALA A 361 10.82 3.64 7.09
CA ALA A 361 11.02 3.29 5.68
C ALA A 361 9.67 3.08 4.97
N CYS A 362 8.89 2.08 5.42
CA CYS A 362 7.53 1.84 4.94
C CYS A 362 6.55 1.92 6.11
N ILE A 363 5.35 2.44 5.87
CA ILE A 363 4.25 2.44 6.84
C ILE A 363 2.95 2.05 6.15
N LEU A 364 2.19 1.15 6.77
CA LEU A 364 0.92 0.67 6.25
C LEU A 364 -0.08 0.45 7.37
N THR A 365 -1.30 0.94 7.16
CA THR A 365 -2.50 0.44 7.85
C THR A 365 -3.30 -0.40 6.87
N LEU A 366 -3.64 -1.64 7.24
CA LEU A 366 -4.38 -2.54 6.37
C LEU A 366 -5.75 -1.91 6.00
N PRO A 367 -6.26 -2.11 4.76
CA PRO A 367 -7.43 -1.41 4.25
C PRO A 367 -8.66 -1.44 5.16
N GLN A 368 -8.98 -2.58 5.78
CA GLN A 368 -10.11 -2.78 6.69
C GLN A 368 -10.03 -1.95 7.99
N TYR A 369 -8.86 -1.40 8.29
CA TYR A 369 -8.60 -0.59 9.48
C TYR A 369 -8.26 0.87 9.13
N GLN A 370 -8.27 1.27 7.87
CA GLN A 370 -8.01 2.66 7.48
C GLN A 370 -9.10 3.61 8.00
N ARG A 371 -8.76 4.90 8.13
CA ARG A 371 -9.64 5.98 8.63
C ARG A 371 -10.14 5.82 10.08
N LYS A 372 -9.62 4.86 10.85
CA LYS A 372 -9.92 4.66 12.28
C LYS A 372 -8.90 5.29 13.24
N GLY A 373 -7.94 6.07 12.74
CA GLY A 373 -6.90 6.73 13.54
C GLY A 373 -5.62 5.91 13.77
N TYR A 374 -5.57 4.65 13.33
CA TYR A 374 -4.41 3.77 13.48
C TYR A 374 -3.13 4.26 12.80
N GLY A 375 -3.24 4.86 11.60
CA GLY A 375 -2.09 5.47 10.94
C GLY A 375 -1.42 6.56 11.78
N ARG A 376 -2.21 7.34 12.54
CA ARG A 376 -1.70 8.34 13.47
C ARG A 376 -0.94 7.70 14.64
N LEU A 377 -1.44 6.58 15.17
CA LEU A 377 -0.77 5.85 16.25
C LEU A 377 0.56 5.25 15.79
N LEU A 378 0.63 4.70 14.57
CA LEU A 378 1.87 4.19 13.98
C LEU A 378 2.92 5.31 13.83
N ILE A 379 2.52 6.48 13.32
CA ILE A 379 3.39 7.66 13.22
C ILE A 379 3.84 8.13 14.61
N GLN A 380 2.91 8.20 15.57
CA GLN A 380 3.24 8.60 16.94
C GLN A 380 4.30 7.66 17.53
N PHE A 381 4.07 6.35 17.43
CA PHE A 381 4.97 5.34 17.95
C PHE A 381 6.37 5.44 17.33
N SER A 382 6.49 5.69 16.02
CA SER A 382 7.81 5.86 15.38
C SER A 382 8.59 7.05 15.94
N TYR A 383 7.91 8.16 16.30
CA TYR A 383 8.54 9.30 16.94
C TYR A 383 8.87 9.06 18.41
N GLU A 384 8.05 8.31 19.15
CA GLU A 384 8.40 7.93 20.54
C GLU A 384 9.68 7.09 20.58
N LEU A 385 9.89 6.19 19.62
CA LEU A 385 11.17 5.47 19.49
C LEU A 385 12.33 6.43 19.22
N SER A 386 12.16 7.41 18.32
CA SER A 386 13.18 8.43 18.05
C SER A 386 13.52 9.27 19.29
N LYS A 387 12.53 9.62 20.12
CA LYS A 387 12.75 10.30 21.40
C LYS A 387 13.58 9.46 22.37
N ILE A 388 13.27 8.16 22.50
CA ILE A 388 14.03 7.24 23.36
C ILE A 388 15.47 7.07 22.84
N GLU A 389 15.69 7.10 21.53
CA GLU A 389 17.02 7.09 20.92
C GLU A 389 17.80 8.40 21.08
N GLY A 390 17.13 9.50 21.46
CA GLY A 390 17.73 10.84 21.47
C GLY A 390 18.11 11.35 20.08
N LYS A 391 17.40 10.90 19.04
CA LYS A 391 17.69 11.24 17.64
C LYS A 391 16.49 11.95 17.00
N LEU A 392 16.77 12.83 16.04
CA LEU A 392 15.75 13.39 15.17
C LEU A 392 15.44 12.39 14.05
N GLY A 393 14.19 12.34 13.60
CA GLY A 393 13.76 11.43 12.54
C GLY A 393 12.78 12.06 11.56
N SER A 394 12.80 11.55 10.34
CA SER A 394 11.84 11.84 9.27
C SER A 394 11.45 10.52 8.58
N PRO A 395 10.27 10.41 7.96
CA PRO A 395 9.99 9.29 7.08
C PRO A 395 10.80 9.34 5.79
N GLU A 396 11.09 8.17 5.22
CA GLU A 396 11.71 8.00 3.91
C GLU A 396 10.85 8.65 2.81
N LYS A 397 11.52 9.23 1.80
CA LYS A 397 10.91 9.94 0.67
C LYS A 397 11.19 9.16 -0.63
N PRO A 398 10.23 9.09 -1.59
CA PRO A 398 8.94 9.79 -1.61
C PRO A 398 7.84 9.11 -0.79
N LEU A 399 7.06 9.91 -0.07
CA LEU A 399 5.85 9.47 0.62
C LEU A 399 4.69 9.24 -0.36
N SER A 400 3.84 8.24 -0.08
CA SER A 400 2.53 8.12 -0.74
C SER A 400 1.63 9.31 -0.37
N ASP A 401 0.68 9.67 -1.24
CA ASP A 401 -0.25 10.80 -0.98
C ASP A 401 -0.97 10.70 0.36
N LEU A 402 -1.43 9.48 0.70
CA LEU A 402 -2.10 9.20 1.95
C LEU A 402 -1.14 9.30 3.14
N GLY A 403 0.10 8.83 2.96
CA GLY A 403 1.17 9.00 3.93
C GLY A 403 1.46 10.47 4.20
N LEU A 404 1.71 11.26 3.15
CA LEU A 404 2.02 12.68 3.25
C LEU A 404 0.92 13.47 3.97
N LEU A 405 -0.35 13.22 3.64
CA LEU A 405 -1.48 13.85 4.34
C LEU A 405 -1.51 13.48 5.83
N SER A 406 -1.23 12.22 6.16
CA SER A 406 -1.20 11.74 7.55
C SER A 406 -0.05 12.36 8.36
N TYR A 407 1.15 12.44 7.78
CA TYR A 407 2.31 13.09 8.41
C TYR A 407 2.10 14.59 8.59
N ARG A 408 1.63 15.30 7.56
CA ARG A 408 1.32 16.74 7.66
C ARG A 408 0.31 17.04 8.77
N GLN A 409 -0.75 16.23 8.86
CA GLN A 409 -1.73 16.37 9.94
C GLN A 409 -1.09 16.10 11.31
N TYR A 410 -0.29 15.04 11.43
CA TYR A 410 0.41 14.72 12.68
C TYR A 410 1.36 15.86 13.11
N TRP A 411 2.22 16.34 12.21
CA TRP A 411 3.16 17.43 12.48
C TRP A 411 2.46 18.72 12.88
N SER A 412 1.44 19.14 12.10
CA SER A 412 0.69 20.37 12.39
C SER A 412 0.07 20.33 13.79
N GLU A 413 -0.55 19.21 14.15
CA GLU A 413 -1.22 19.06 15.44
C GLU A 413 -0.23 19.11 16.62
N ASN A 414 0.90 18.42 16.52
CA ASN A 414 1.90 18.37 17.60
C ASN A 414 2.69 19.67 17.73
N ILE A 415 3.02 20.34 16.62
CA ILE A 415 3.71 21.64 16.65
C ILE A 415 2.81 22.70 17.31
N ILE A 416 1.52 22.73 16.96
CA ILE A 416 0.57 23.66 17.60
C ILE A 416 0.50 23.42 19.11
N ASP A 417 0.40 22.16 19.55
CA ASP A 417 0.32 21.85 20.98
C ASP A 417 1.57 22.29 21.76
N ILE A 418 2.76 22.09 21.20
CA ILE A 418 4.00 22.56 21.82
C ILE A 418 4.06 24.09 21.87
N LEU A 419 3.69 24.77 20.78
CA LEU A 419 3.70 26.24 20.72
C LEU A 419 2.72 26.85 21.73
N LEU A 420 1.54 26.25 21.91
CA LEU A 420 0.59 26.67 22.94
C LEU A 420 1.18 26.51 24.35
N GLY A 421 1.87 25.39 24.62
CA GLY A 421 2.53 25.18 25.91
C GLY A 421 3.67 26.17 26.19
N TYR A 422 4.48 26.52 25.18
CA TYR A 422 5.49 27.57 25.32
C TYR A 422 4.87 28.96 25.55
N ASN A 423 3.75 29.26 24.89
CA ASN A 423 3.02 30.51 25.05
C ASN A 423 2.43 30.64 26.48
N GLU A 424 1.90 29.55 27.04
CA GLU A 424 1.42 29.50 28.42
C GLU A 424 2.56 29.76 29.43
N ARG A 425 3.74 29.21 29.18
CA ARG A 425 4.95 29.44 30.01
C ARG A 425 5.65 30.78 29.74
N LYS A 426 5.24 31.53 28.70
CA LYS A 426 5.89 32.76 28.22
C LYS A 426 7.38 32.57 27.90
N GLU A 427 7.73 31.38 27.41
CA GLU A 427 9.10 31.00 27.07
C GLU A 427 9.39 31.26 25.59
N ALA A 428 10.64 31.63 25.28
CA ALA A 428 11.09 31.75 23.89
C ALA A 428 11.22 30.36 23.26
N CYS A 429 10.64 30.19 22.07
CA CYS A 429 10.66 28.95 21.32
C CYS A 429 11.46 29.11 20.02
N THR A 430 12.46 28.24 19.81
CA THR A 430 13.22 28.15 18.56
C THR A 430 12.79 26.93 17.74
N ILE A 431 13.16 26.88 16.45
CA ILE A 431 12.87 25.73 15.58
C ILE A 431 13.58 24.47 16.11
N GLU A 432 14.79 24.63 16.63
CA GLU A 432 15.60 23.56 17.21
C GLU A 432 14.95 22.99 18.46
N ASN A 433 14.39 23.83 19.33
CA ASN A 433 13.68 23.37 20.53
C ASN A 433 12.44 22.53 20.18
N ILE A 434 11.69 22.93 19.14
CA ILE A 434 10.54 22.16 18.64
C ILE A 434 11.01 20.83 18.05
N ALA A 435 12.07 20.86 17.25
CA ALA A 435 12.65 19.67 16.61
C ALA A 435 13.07 18.63 17.65
N VAL A 436 13.81 19.05 18.68
CA VAL A 436 14.26 18.18 19.78
C VAL A 436 13.06 17.65 20.59
N ALA A 437 12.11 18.51 20.95
CA ALA A 437 10.96 18.09 21.75
C ALA A 437 10.04 17.07 21.04
N LEU A 438 9.91 17.17 19.71
CA LEU A 438 9.09 16.26 18.90
C LEU A 438 9.88 15.12 18.26
N ALA A 439 11.20 15.08 18.43
CA ALA A 439 12.12 14.22 17.67
C ALA A 439 11.93 14.32 16.15
N MET A 440 11.57 15.51 15.66
CA MET A 440 11.39 15.82 14.24
C MET A 440 12.64 16.46 13.67
N THR A 441 12.91 16.29 12.37
CA THR A 441 13.97 17.07 11.73
C THR A 441 13.63 18.56 11.70
N THR A 442 14.64 19.42 11.76
CA THR A 442 14.46 20.88 11.66
C THR A 442 13.78 21.27 10.35
N GLN A 443 14.09 20.57 9.25
CA GLN A 443 13.47 20.75 7.94
C GLN A 443 11.96 20.47 7.97
N ASP A 444 11.52 19.37 8.60
CA ASP A 444 10.09 19.05 8.69
C ASP A 444 9.33 20.07 9.54
N VAL A 445 9.95 20.56 10.62
CA VAL A 445 9.39 21.63 11.44
C VAL A 445 9.29 22.93 10.63
N GLU A 446 10.36 23.33 9.95
CA GLU A 446 10.40 24.54 9.12
C GLU A 446 9.35 24.50 8.00
N HIS A 447 9.31 23.42 7.22
CA HIS A 447 8.31 23.25 6.17
C HIS A 447 6.88 23.29 6.71
N THR A 448 6.63 22.68 7.88
CA THR A 448 5.30 22.70 8.49
C THR A 448 4.92 24.11 8.96
N LEU A 449 5.85 24.85 9.55
CA LEU A 449 5.62 26.24 9.97
C LEU A 449 5.36 27.17 8.77
N GLN A 450 6.09 26.97 7.66
CA GLN A 450 5.88 27.69 6.41
C GLN A 450 4.51 27.38 5.80
N ALA A 451 4.15 26.10 5.72
CA ALA A 451 2.85 25.66 5.19
C ALA A 451 1.67 26.22 6.00
N LEU A 452 1.82 26.36 7.32
CA LEU A 452 0.82 26.94 8.21
C LEU A 452 0.88 28.47 8.29
N LYS A 453 1.79 29.12 7.55
CA LYS A 453 2.03 30.58 7.57
C LYS A 453 2.30 31.12 8.98
N MET A 454 3.03 30.36 9.79
CA MET A 454 3.38 30.74 11.16
C MET A 454 4.71 31.48 11.28
N GLN A 455 5.49 31.54 10.21
CA GLN A 455 6.76 32.27 10.20
C GLN A 455 6.53 33.71 9.73
N VAL A 456 6.80 34.68 10.60
CA VAL A 456 6.67 36.11 10.30
C VAL A 456 8.01 36.79 10.54
N TYR A 457 8.47 37.55 9.56
CA TYR A 457 9.65 38.40 9.72
C TYR A 457 9.22 39.77 10.27
N HIS A 458 9.70 40.13 11.45
CA HIS A 458 9.35 41.40 12.09
C HIS A 458 10.58 42.03 12.75
N LYS A 459 10.88 43.29 12.38
CA LYS A 459 11.99 44.10 12.92
C LYS A 459 13.37 43.40 12.87
N GLY A 460 13.66 42.69 11.80
CA GLY A 460 14.96 42.02 11.64
C GLY A 460 15.01 40.57 12.13
N GLU A 461 13.95 40.10 12.81
CA GLU A 461 13.91 38.79 13.46
C GLU A 461 12.81 37.91 12.88
N HIS A 462 13.08 36.60 12.83
CA HIS A 462 12.07 35.58 12.54
C HIS A 462 11.30 35.26 13.81
N LYS A 463 9.98 35.45 13.77
CA LYS A 463 9.06 35.15 14.88
C LYS A 463 8.07 34.08 14.46
N ILE A 464 7.77 33.19 15.40
CA ILE A 464 6.73 32.18 15.23
C ILE A 464 5.43 32.76 15.80
N VAL A 465 4.43 32.95 14.96
CA VAL A 465 3.11 33.47 15.32
C VAL A 465 2.07 32.43 14.95
N VAL A 466 1.21 32.06 15.89
CA VAL A 466 0.14 31.08 15.65
C VAL A 466 -1.16 31.83 15.28
N PRO A 467 -1.69 31.65 14.05
CA PRO A 467 -2.98 32.23 13.67
C PRO A 467 -4.13 31.72 14.54
N GLU A 468 -5.03 32.61 14.98
CA GLU A 468 -6.20 32.26 15.80
C GLU A 468 -7.10 31.19 15.15
N LYS A 469 -7.20 31.19 13.82
CA LYS A 469 -7.97 30.18 13.07
C LYS A 469 -7.48 28.76 13.38
N LEU A 470 -6.16 28.58 13.51
CA LEU A 470 -5.55 27.28 13.79
C LEU A 470 -5.74 26.86 15.26
N ILE A 471 -5.78 27.82 16.19
CA ILE A 471 -6.11 27.57 17.59
C ILE A 471 -7.54 27.03 17.71
N LYS A 472 -8.52 27.73 17.13
CA LYS A 472 -9.93 27.29 17.10
C LYS A 472 -10.10 25.93 16.44
N GLN A 473 -9.36 25.67 15.36
CA GLN A 473 -9.36 24.36 14.68
C GLN A 473 -8.77 23.27 15.58
N ARG A 474 -7.70 23.57 16.32
CA ARG A 474 -7.08 22.62 17.25
C ARG A 474 -8.00 22.29 18.42
N GLU A 475 -8.68 23.27 19.00
CA GLU A 475 -9.66 23.07 20.07
C GLU A 475 -10.79 22.12 19.62
N LYS A 476 -11.36 22.36 18.43
CA LYS A 476 -12.36 21.46 17.84
C LYS A 476 -11.82 20.04 17.61
N SER A 477 -10.54 19.91 17.27
CA SER A 477 -9.88 18.61 17.06
C SER A 477 -9.62 17.88 18.39
N LYS A 478 -9.27 18.62 19.46
CA LYS A 478 -9.10 18.09 20.83
C LYS A 478 -10.41 17.57 21.41
N ALA A 479 -11.53 18.22 21.10
CA ALA A 479 -12.86 17.76 21.51
C ALA A 479 -13.22 16.36 20.98
N LYS A 480 -12.58 15.88 19.90
CA LYS A 480 -12.87 14.57 19.29
C LYS A 480 -12.18 13.38 19.99
N GLN A 481 -11.68 13.55 21.21
CA GLN A 481 -10.99 12.54 22.05
C GLN A 481 -10.27 11.45 21.23
N LYS A 482 -9.15 11.84 20.61
CA LYS A 482 -8.33 10.92 19.83
C LYS A 482 -7.48 10.06 20.76
N ARG A 483 -7.26 8.80 20.36
CA ARG A 483 -6.33 7.91 21.07
C ARG A 483 -4.88 8.37 20.85
N LEU A 484 -4.08 8.22 21.89
CA LEU A 484 -2.66 8.58 21.95
C LEU A 484 -1.88 7.37 22.47
N ILE A 485 -0.64 7.23 21.99
CA ILE A 485 0.34 6.33 22.60
C ILE A 485 0.79 6.91 23.93
N ASP A 486 0.83 6.07 24.95
CA ASP A 486 1.36 6.39 26.29
C ASP A 486 2.87 6.09 26.36
N PRO A 487 3.75 7.09 26.40
CA PRO A 487 5.19 6.86 26.37
C PRO A 487 5.70 6.01 27.54
N GLU A 488 5.04 6.04 28.70
CA GLU A 488 5.46 5.30 29.89
C GLU A 488 5.28 3.79 29.75
N ARG A 489 4.36 3.35 28.86
CA ARG A 489 4.11 1.94 28.58
C ARG A 489 5.06 1.35 27.55
N ILE A 490 5.97 2.14 26.99
CA ILE A 490 6.97 1.68 26.03
C ILE A 490 8.13 1.04 26.79
N GLN A 491 8.19 -0.29 26.79
CA GLN A 491 9.27 -1.08 27.36
C GLN A 491 10.30 -1.41 26.28
N TRP A 492 11.08 -0.40 25.90
CA TRP A 492 12.03 -0.53 24.80
C TRP A 492 13.35 0.18 25.11
N LYS A 493 14.44 -0.41 24.63
CA LYS A 493 15.78 0.18 24.66
C LYS A 493 16.38 0.12 23.27
N PRO A 494 17.12 1.14 22.81
CA PRO A 494 17.74 1.14 21.50
C PRO A 494 18.59 -0.12 21.28
N PRO A 495 18.34 -0.91 20.22
CA PRO A 495 19.11 -2.11 19.95
C PRO A 495 20.55 -1.76 19.58
N VAL A 496 21.50 -2.45 20.22
CA VAL A 496 22.93 -2.31 19.91
C VAL A 496 23.32 -3.38 18.90
N PHE A 497 23.50 -2.98 17.64
CA PHE A 497 23.96 -3.90 16.60
C PHE A 497 25.50 -4.01 16.67
N THR A 498 26.03 -5.21 16.95
CA THR A 498 27.48 -5.49 16.88
C THR A 498 27.94 -5.66 15.44
N ALA A 499 29.23 -5.44 15.13
CA ALA A 499 29.76 -5.47 13.75
C ALA A 499 29.43 -6.75 12.95
N LEU A 500 29.28 -7.89 13.60
CA LEU A 500 28.88 -9.18 12.98
C LEU A 500 27.38 -9.21 12.57
N ASN A 501 26.56 -8.38 13.20
CA ASN A 501 25.18 -8.13 12.78
C ASN A 501 25.09 -7.06 11.66
N ARG A 502 26.21 -6.42 11.29
CA ARG A 502 26.31 -5.29 10.34
C ARG A 502 26.76 -5.66 8.93
N THR A 503 27.24 -6.88 8.69
CA THR A 503 27.76 -7.25 7.36
C THR A 503 26.66 -7.75 6.44
N TRP A 504 26.45 -7.00 5.35
CA TRP A 504 25.83 -7.50 4.12
C TRP A 504 26.63 -8.72 3.64
N GLY A 505 26.00 -9.88 3.57
CA GLY A 505 26.63 -11.05 2.97
C GLY A 505 26.76 -10.81 1.47
N TRP A 506 27.93 -10.33 1.05
CA TRP A 506 28.35 -10.23 -0.35
C TRP A 506 28.71 -11.60 -0.92
#